data_AF-A0A9X2SQ36-F1
#
_entry.id   AF-A0A9X2SQ36-F1
#
_cell.length_a   1.000
_cell.length_b   1.000
_cell.length_c   1.000
_cell.angle_alpha   90.00
_cell.angle_beta   90.00
_cell.angle_gamma   90.00
#
_symmetry.space_group_name_H-M   'P 1'
#
loop_
_entity.id
_entity.type
_entity.pdbx_description
1 polymer ?
#
loop_
_entity_poly.entity_id
_entity_poly.type
_entity_poly.pdbx_seq_one_letter_code
_entity_poly.pdbx_strand_id
1 'polypeptide(L)'
;MSRRRARFGRIDPWCLLAAVPLVCVAALLIALAQPVAGVVVLVPAALVPVFDAWANRPSPAPPRPRPVRRRQPGCVPGRAPARPRPVPVTRYPPRR
;
A
#
# COMPACT_ATOMS: atom_id res chain seq x y z
N MET A 1 -7.88 -7.80 21.68
CA MET A 1 -8.33 -7.49 20.30
C MET A 1 -7.70 -8.46 19.32
N SER A 2 -8.35 -9.60 19.07
CA SER A 2 -7.94 -10.61 18.09
C SER A 2 -8.14 -10.05 16.67
N ARG A 3 -7.08 -9.50 16.06
CA ARG A 3 -7.12 -9.14 14.63
C ARG A 3 -7.34 -10.43 13.84
N ARG A 4 -8.57 -10.67 13.37
CA ARG A 4 -8.85 -11.70 12.36
C ARG A 4 -7.87 -11.46 11.21
N ARG A 5 -6.89 -12.35 11.05
CA ARG A 5 -6.02 -12.34 9.87
C ARG A 5 -6.96 -12.42 8.66
N ALA A 6 -6.89 -11.44 7.77
CA ALA A 6 -7.63 -11.50 6.52
C ALA A 6 -7.23 -12.80 5.80
N ARG A 7 -8.20 -13.68 5.50
CA ARG A 7 -7.93 -14.98 4.85
C ARG A 7 -7.55 -14.82 3.37
N PHE A 8 -7.81 -13.65 2.81
CA PHE A 8 -7.56 -13.29 1.42
C PHE A 8 -6.59 -12.11 1.36
N GLY A 9 -5.60 -12.20 0.47
CA GLY A 9 -4.68 -11.11 0.17
C GLY A 9 -5.32 -10.03 -0.68
N ARG A 10 -4.50 -9.04 -1.07
CA ARG A 10 -4.91 -8.01 -2.02
C ARG A 10 -4.99 -8.67 -3.40
N ILE A 11 -6.13 -8.54 -4.09
CA ILE A 11 -6.29 -9.04 -5.47
C ILE A 11 -5.34 -8.26 -6.38
N ASP A 12 -4.59 -8.95 -7.24
CA ASP A 12 -3.68 -8.30 -8.19
C ASP A 12 -4.48 -7.66 -9.36
N PRO A 13 -4.22 -6.39 -9.72
CA PRO A 13 -4.86 -5.74 -10.87
C PRO A 13 -4.64 -6.47 -12.21
N TRP A 14 -3.52 -7.17 -12.40
CA TRP A 14 -3.25 -7.95 -13.61
C TRP A 14 -4.16 -9.18 -13.71
N CYS A 15 -4.47 -9.80 -12.57
CA CYS A 15 -5.40 -10.92 -12.51
C CYS A 15 -6.83 -10.47 -12.88
N LEU A 16 -7.23 -9.27 -12.45
CA LEU A 16 -8.52 -8.68 -12.86
C LEU A 16 -8.56 -8.38 -14.36
N LEU A 17 -7.45 -7.98 -14.96
CA LEU A 17 -7.37 -7.72 -16.40
C LEU A 17 -7.73 -8.96 -17.24
N ALA A 18 -7.37 -10.15 -16.78
CA ALA A 18 -7.74 -11.42 -17.41
C ALA A 18 -9.17 -11.87 -17.07
N ALA A 19 -9.62 -11.66 -15.83
CA ALA A 19 -10.93 -12.12 -15.37
C ALA A 19 -12.09 -11.25 -15.86
N VAL A 20 -11.92 -9.93 -15.93
CA VAL A 20 -12.96 -8.97 -16.38
C VAL A 20 -13.54 -9.30 -17.76
N PRO A 21 -12.74 -9.52 -18.83
CA PRO A 21 -13.31 -9.85 -20.14
C PRO A 21 -14.09 -11.17 -20.12
N LEU A 22 -13.64 -12.18 -19.36
CA LEU A 22 -14.37 -13.44 -19.19
C LEU A 22 -15.72 -13.24 -18.49
N VAL A 23 -15.77 -12.38 -17.46
CA VAL A 23 -17.02 -12.02 -16.78
C VAL A 23 -17.97 -11.28 -17.75
N CYS A 24 -17.44 -10.37 -18.58
CA CYS A 24 -18.23 -9.70 -19.62
C CYS A 24 -18.82 -10.69 -20.62
N VAL A 25 -18.04 -11.68 -21.09
CA VAL A 25 -18.51 -12.73 -21.99
C VAL A 25 -19.60 -13.58 -21.32
N ALA A 26 -19.40 -13.98 -20.06
CA ALA A 26 -20.40 -14.72 -19.31
C ALA A 26 -21.71 -13.94 -19.17
N ALA A 27 -21.64 -12.65 -18.83
CA ALA A 27 -22.81 -11.78 -18.73
C ALA A 27 -23.54 -11.65 -20.07
N LEU A 28 -22.80 -11.53 -21.18
CA LEU A 28 -23.37 -11.46 -22.52
C LEU A 28 -24.09 -12.77 -22.89
N LEU A 29 -23.50 -13.94 -22.60
CA LEU A 29 -24.14 -15.24 -22.84
C LEU A 29 -25.45 -15.39 -22.04
N ILE A 30 -25.46 -14.95 -20.78
CA ILE A 30 -26.67 -14.95 -19.96
C ILE A 30 -27.73 -14.02 -20.56
N ALA A 31 -27.33 -12.83 -21.01
CA ALA A 31 -28.24 -11.86 -21.67
C ALA A 31 -28.84 -12.40 -22.97
N LEU A 32 -28.10 -13.24 -23.71
CA LEU A 32 -28.56 -13.94 -24.92
C LEU A 32 -29.38 -15.20 -24.63
N ALA A 33 -29.89 -15.36 -23.40
CA ALA A 33 -30.67 -16.52 -22.95
C ALA A 33 -29.91 -17.86 -23.05
N GLN A 34 -28.58 -17.84 -22.90
CA GLN A 34 -27.74 -19.03 -22.77
C GLN A 34 -27.14 -19.12 -21.36
N PRO A 35 -27.97 -19.32 -20.31
CA PRO A 35 -27.53 -19.23 -18.93
C PRO A 35 -26.53 -20.33 -18.56
N VAL A 36 -26.69 -21.55 -19.11
CA VAL A 36 -25.75 -22.66 -18.85
C VAL A 36 -24.35 -22.33 -19.38
N ALA A 37 -24.25 -21.85 -20.62
CA ALA A 37 -22.97 -21.45 -21.21
C ALA A 37 -22.34 -20.29 -20.43
N GLY A 38 -23.15 -19.29 -20.04
CA GLY A 38 -22.67 -18.17 -19.23
C GLY A 38 -22.14 -18.60 -17.86
N VAL A 39 -22.83 -19.52 -17.16
CA VAL A 39 -22.37 -20.05 -15.87
C VAL A 39 -21.08 -20.85 -16.03
N VAL A 40 -20.98 -21.69 -17.06
CA VAL A 40 -19.77 -22.47 -17.36
C VAL A 40 -18.55 -21.56 -17.57
N VAL A 41 -18.73 -20.39 -18.19
CA VAL A 41 -17.67 -19.39 -18.36
C VAL A 41 -17.41 -18.61 -17.07
N LEU A 42 -18.47 -18.28 -16.31
CA LEU A 42 -18.37 -17.48 -15.09
C LEU A 42 -17.60 -18.18 -13.97
N VAL A 43 -17.77 -19.51 -13.84
CA VAL A 43 -17.10 -20.30 -12.80
C VAL A 43 -15.57 -20.17 -12.85
N PRO A 44 -14.86 -20.49 -13.96
CA PRO A 44 -13.42 -20.29 -14.04
C PRO A 44 -13.03 -18.82 -13.96
N ALA A 45 -13.85 -17.90 -14.51
CA ALA A 45 -13.60 -16.46 -14.45
C ALA A 45 -13.57 -15.93 -13.00
N ALA A 46 -14.44 -16.46 -12.13
CA ALA A 46 -14.46 -16.13 -10.71
C ALA A 46 -13.38 -16.89 -9.93
N LEU A 47 -13.05 -18.12 -10.34
CA LEU A 47 -12.05 -18.94 -9.67
C LEU A 47 -10.65 -18.32 -9.76
N VAL A 48 -10.26 -17.81 -10.92
CA VAL A 48 -8.92 -17.23 -11.17
C VAL A 48 -8.55 -16.15 -10.15
N PRO A 49 -9.32 -15.06 -9.94
CA PRO A 49 -8.99 -14.03 -8.97
C PRO A 49 -9.10 -14.51 -7.51
N VAL A 50 -9.98 -15.48 -7.22
CA VAL A 50 -10.08 -16.08 -5.88
C VAL A 50 -8.83 -16.89 -5.56
N PHE A 51 -8.34 -17.69 -6.50
CA PHE A 51 -7.12 -18.46 -6.38
C PHE A 51 -5.88 -17.56 -6.33
N ASP A 52 -5.83 -16.52 -7.15
CA ASP A 52 -4.75 -15.53 -7.13
C ASP A 52 -4.68 -14.81 -5.77
N ALA A 53 -5.82 -14.34 -5.25
CA ALA A 53 -5.89 -13.70 -3.93
C ALA A 53 -5.60 -14.67 -2.76
N TRP A 54 -5.82 -15.97 -2.97
CA TRP A 54 -5.43 -17.02 -2.03
C TRP A 54 -3.94 -17.31 -2.08
N ALA A 55 -3.33 -17.34 -3.27
CA ALA A 55 -1.89 -17.50 -3.45
C ALA A 55 -1.13 -16.29 -2.90
N ASN A 56 -1.66 -15.09 -3.13
CA ASN A 56 -1.09 -13.82 -2.70
C ASN A 56 -1.44 -13.45 -1.25
N ARG A 57 -1.71 -14.46 -0.40
CA ARG A 57 -1.98 -14.28 1.03
C ARG A 57 -0.87 -13.43 1.65
N PRO A 58 -1.20 -12.49 2.56
CA PRO A 58 -0.20 -11.71 3.26
C PRO A 58 0.60 -12.67 4.14
N SER A 59 1.73 -13.14 3.62
CA SER A 59 2.72 -13.86 4.38
C SER A 59 3.05 -12.99 5.60
N PRO A 60 3.09 -13.53 6.83
CA PRO A 60 3.48 -12.74 7.99
C PRO A 60 4.77 -12.03 7.61
N ALA A 61 4.72 -10.69 7.54
CA ALA A 61 5.86 -9.92 7.11
C ALA A 61 7.08 -10.45 7.88
N PRO A 62 8.17 -10.86 7.19
CA PRO A 62 9.38 -11.23 7.92
C PRO A 62 9.68 -10.08 8.89
N PRO A 63 10.06 -10.38 10.15
CA PRO A 63 10.26 -9.35 11.17
C PRO A 63 11.07 -8.25 10.52
N ARG A 64 10.46 -7.06 10.36
CA ARG A 64 11.08 -5.95 9.66
C ARG A 64 12.48 -5.82 10.26
N PRO A 65 13.57 -5.94 9.48
CA PRO A 65 14.88 -5.57 9.99
C PRO A 65 14.67 -4.17 10.57
N ARG A 66 14.93 -4.01 11.87
CA ARG A 66 14.94 -2.67 12.49
C ARG A 66 15.65 -1.77 11.50
N PRO A 67 15.11 -0.60 11.13
CA PRO A 67 15.79 0.26 10.18
C PRO A 67 17.18 0.51 10.75
N VAL A 68 18.19 -0.17 10.19
CA VAL A 68 19.58 0.22 10.35
C VAL A 68 19.55 1.59 9.73
N ARG A 69 19.63 2.61 10.59
CA ARG A 69 19.65 4.02 10.23
C ARG A 69 20.83 4.18 9.30
N ARG A 70 20.63 3.92 8.00
CA ARG A 70 21.59 4.21 6.94
C ARG A 70 21.87 5.69 7.13
N ARG A 71 23.07 6.01 7.61
CA ARG A 71 23.59 7.37 7.56
C ARG A 71 23.41 7.78 6.10
N GLN A 72 22.46 8.68 5.83
CA GLN A 72 22.32 9.29 4.52
C GLN A 72 23.66 9.96 4.21
N PRO A 73 24.41 9.52 3.19
CA PRO A 73 25.50 10.31 2.67
C PRO A 73 24.86 11.38 1.79
N GLY A 74 25.01 12.65 2.16
CA GLY A 74 24.61 13.78 1.31
C GLY A 74 23.30 14.45 1.70
N CYS A 75 23.32 15.16 2.82
CA CYS A 75 22.72 16.49 2.85
C CYS A 75 23.79 17.41 3.44
N VAL A 76 24.50 18.13 2.56
CA VAL A 76 25.34 19.26 2.98
C VAL A 76 24.36 20.30 3.50
N PRO A 77 24.39 20.68 4.80
CA PRO A 77 23.53 21.75 5.27
C PRO A 77 23.99 23.02 4.57
N GLY A 78 23.14 23.51 3.66
CA GLY A 78 23.30 24.84 3.09
C GLY A 78 23.48 25.83 4.23
N ARG A 79 24.55 26.62 4.13
CA ARG A 79 24.87 27.78 4.96
C ARG A 79 23.60 28.58 5.22
N ALA A 80 23.01 28.46 6.41
CA ALA A 80 22.00 29.41 6.87
C ALA A 80 22.73 30.72 7.20
N PRO A 81 22.26 31.89 6.71
CA PRO A 81 22.90 33.16 7.05
C PRO A 81 22.78 33.40 8.56
N ALA A 82 23.87 33.88 9.16
CA ALA A 82 23.99 34.13 10.59
C ALA A 82 22.90 35.09 11.07
N ARG A 83 22.03 34.64 11.98
CA ARG A 83 21.18 35.54 12.77
C ARG A 83 22.08 36.37 13.70
N PRO A 84 21.96 37.70 13.74
CA PRO A 84 22.69 38.52 14.71
C PRO A 84 22.25 38.15 16.13
N ARG A 85 23.23 37.96 17.01
CA ARG A 85 23.07 37.57 18.41
C ARG A 85 22.60 38.79 19.21
N PRO A 86 21.56 38.70 20.06
CA PRO A 86 21.20 39.79 20.96
C PRO A 86 22.31 40.01 21.99
N VAL A 87 22.77 41.25 22.13
CA VAL A 87 23.76 41.65 23.15
C VAL A 87 23.05 41.74 24.50
N PRO A 88 23.56 41.12 25.58
CA PRO A 88 22.96 41.29 26.91
C PRO A 88 23.23 42.72 27.41
N VAL A 89 22.18 43.49 27.65
CA VAL A 89 22.26 44.77 28.35
C VAL A 89 22.40 44.48 29.85
N THR A 90 23.63 44.47 30.35
CA THR A 90 23.90 44.36 31.79
C THR A 90 23.53 45.69 32.44
N ARG A 91 22.40 45.73 33.14
CA ARG A 91 22.06 46.80 34.09
C ARG A 91 23.09 46.78 35.24
N TYR A 92 23.78 47.89 35.45
CA TYR A 92 24.59 48.11 36.66
C TYR A 92 23.67 48.29 37.89
N PRO A 93 24.06 47.79 39.08
CA PRO A 93 23.41 48.13 40.35
C PRO A 93 23.89 49.50 40.90
N PRO A 94 23.13 50.12 41.82
CA PRO A 94 23.32 51.51 42.23
C PRO A 94 24.50 51.68 43.20
N ARG A 95 25.26 52.77 43.05
CA ARG A 95 26.22 53.23 44.06
C ARG A 95 25.47 53.99 45.17
N ARG A 96 25.75 53.60 46.42
CA ARG A 96 25.58 54.45 47.61
C ARG A 96 26.69 55.49 47.66
#